data_AF-A0A2S6CHP6-F1
#
_entry.id   AF-A0A2S6CHP6-F1
#
_cell.length_a   1.000
_cell.length_b   1.000
_cell.length_c   1.000
_cell.angle_alpha   90.00
_cell.angle_beta   90.00
_cell.angle_gamma   90.00
#
_symmetry.space_group_name_H-M   'P 1'
#
loop_
_entity.id
_entity.type
_entity.pdbx_description
1 polymer ?
#
loop_
_entity_poly.entity_id
_entity_poly.type
_entity_poly.pdbx_seq_one_letter_code
_entity_poly.pdbx_strand_id
1 'polypeptide(L)'
;MEKSAPRRTAASLVDDNPYHLVTDDIRNDVTYVRDKKEGERPAYPFGAYGPGKGAPKQLIEGPLELSPEELRVQAYLARSTGALPQFEAQYAQLEQLMNSKVQNILANTEDAKRYAADESQPNRNDNLIKPAPGTWPLRVGQSTSASSGGLRPVQVRVRHPGLASALPQL
;
A
#
# COMPACT_ATOMS: atom_id res chain seq x y z
N MET A 1 4.07 -27.89 -59.53
CA MET A 1 5.07 -27.49 -58.52
C MET A 1 4.35 -26.83 -57.36
N GLU A 2 4.11 -27.58 -56.31
CA GLU A 2 3.41 -27.17 -55.09
C GLU A 2 4.35 -26.31 -54.24
N LYS A 3 4.01 -25.04 -53.99
CA LYS A 3 4.75 -24.17 -53.08
C LYS A 3 4.37 -24.55 -51.65
N SER A 4 5.18 -25.40 -51.03
CA SER A 4 5.09 -25.73 -49.61
C SER A 4 5.43 -24.49 -48.77
N ALA A 5 4.44 -23.99 -48.02
CA ALA A 5 4.63 -22.93 -47.04
C ALA A 5 5.17 -23.55 -45.73
N PRO A 6 6.11 -22.90 -45.02
CA PRO A 6 6.59 -23.42 -43.75
C PRO A 6 5.48 -23.38 -42.71
N ARG A 7 5.12 -24.57 -42.21
CA ARG A 7 4.26 -24.80 -41.06
C ARG A 7 4.83 -24.01 -39.88
N ARG A 8 4.10 -23.00 -39.39
CA ARG A 8 4.45 -22.30 -38.15
C ARG A 8 4.47 -23.32 -37.02
N THR A 9 5.66 -23.71 -36.60
CA THR A 9 5.85 -24.50 -35.38
C THR A 9 5.49 -23.60 -34.21
N ALA A 10 4.27 -23.76 -33.69
CA ALA A 10 3.89 -23.28 -32.37
C ALA A 10 4.60 -24.15 -31.32
N ALA A 11 5.93 -24.05 -31.26
CA ALA A 11 6.67 -24.38 -30.06
C ALA A 11 6.50 -23.16 -29.15
N SER A 12 5.38 -23.13 -28.43
CA SER A 12 5.24 -22.32 -27.23
C SER A 12 6.48 -22.63 -26.37
N LEU A 13 7.29 -21.60 -26.14
CA LEU A 13 8.27 -21.56 -25.08
C LEU A 13 7.49 -21.78 -23.79
N VAL A 14 7.32 -23.05 -23.39
CA VAL A 14 7.14 -23.39 -21.99
C VAL A 14 8.44 -22.94 -21.35
N ASP A 15 8.47 -21.69 -20.87
CA ASP A 15 9.42 -21.28 -19.84
C ASP A 15 9.33 -22.38 -18.78
N ASP A 16 10.42 -23.12 -18.54
CA ASP A 16 10.56 -24.13 -17.48
C ASP A 16 10.48 -23.43 -16.11
N ASN A 17 9.33 -22.83 -15.83
CA ASN A 17 9.02 -22.11 -14.62
C ASN A 17 7.87 -22.85 -13.94
N PRO A 18 8.12 -23.46 -12.76
CA PRO A 18 7.12 -24.28 -12.06
C PRO A 18 5.85 -23.49 -11.69
N TYR A 19 5.91 -22.16 -11.73
CA TYR A 19 4.82 -21.25 -11.36
C TYR A 19 3.97 -20.77 -12.54
N HIS A 20 4.27 -21.19 -13.78
CA HIS A 20 3.54 -20.78 -14.99
C HIS A 20 3.44 -19.25 -15.16
N LEU A 21 4.52 -18.52 -14.85
CA LEU A 21 4.52 -17.06 -15.01
C LEU A 21 4.72 -16.67 -16.47
N VAL A 22 3.75 -15.95 -17.03
CA VAL A 22 3.78 -15.40 -18.38
C VAL A 22 3.70 -13.88 -18.27
N THR A 23 4.57 -13.14 -18.96
CA THR A 23 4.61 -11.68 -18.83
C THR A 23 3.42 -10.99 -19.45
N ASP A 24 2.82 -11.56 -20.48
CA ASP A 24 1.59 -11.04 -21.06
C ASP A 24 0.40 -11.16 -20.09
N ASP A 25 0.28 -12.29 -19.37
CA ASP A 25 -0.73 -12.47 -18.34
C ASP A 25 -0.53 -11.46 -17.20
N ILE A 26 0.70 -11.30 -16.71
CA ILE A 26 1.02 -10.30 -15.68
C ILE A 26 0.62 -8.89 -16.13
N ARG A 27 0.92 -8.53 -17.38
CA ARG A 27 0.58 -7.22 -17.93
C ARG A 27 -0.93 -7.04 -18.03
N ASN A 28 -1.65 -8.06 -18.47
CA ASN A 28 -3.11 -8.06 -18.57
C ASN A 28 -3.76 -7.91 -17.19
N ASP A 29 -3.32 -8.67 -16.19
CA ASP A 29 -3.88 -8.68 -14.84
C ASP A 29 -3.81 -7.32 -14.13
N VAL A 30 -2.72 -6.56 -14.35
CA VAL A 30 -2.52 -5.26 -13.66
C VAL A 30 -2.98 -4.06 -14.48
N THR A 31 -3.37 -4.25 -15.74
CA THR A 31 -3.92 -3.20 -16.61
C THR A 31 -5.41 -3.00 -16.34
N TYR A 32 -5.84 -1.75 -16.17
CA TYR A 32 -7.27 -1.44 -16.00
C TYR A 32 -8.06 -1.71 -17.28
N VAL A 33 -9.20 -2.37 -17.11
CA VAL A 33 -10.25 -2.50 -18.14
C VAL A 33 -10.64 -1.13 -18.72
N ARG A 34 -10.56 -0.06 -17.92
CA ARG A 34 -11.00 1.29 -18.29
C ARG A 34 -10.14 1.92 -19.40
N ASP A 35 -8.89 1.48 -19.57
CA ASP A 35 -7.90 2.22 -20.36
C ASP A 35 -7.60 1.65 -21.75
N LYS A 36 -8.25 0.55 -22.20
CA LYS A 36 -8.45 0.12 -23.61
C LYS A 36 -8.77 -1.39 -23.67
N LYS A 37 -10.03 -1.80 -23.83
CA LYS A 37 -10.56 -3.12 -24.31
C LYS A 37 -9.95 -4.45 -23.78
N GLU A 38 -8.86 -4.42 -23.03
CA GLU A 38 -7.99 -5.50 -22.56
C GLU A 38 -7.47 -5.06 -21.18
N GLY A 39 -7.20 -6.03 -20.31
CA GLY A 39 -6.93 -5.82 -18.89
C GLY A 39 -7.94 -6.54 -18.02
N GLU A 40 -7.49 -7.12 -16.92
CA GLU A 40 -8.34 -7.88 -15.97
C GLU A 40 -8.38 -7.24 -14.59
N ARG A 41 -7.73 -6.08 -14.42
CA ARG A 41 -7.69 -5.43 -13.13
C ARG A 41 -9.08 -4.98 -12.67
N PRO A 42 -9.52 -5.35 -11.44
CA PRO A 42 -10.77 -4.89 -10.87
C PRO A 42 -10.85 -3.36 -10.76
N ALA A 43 -12.08 -2.82 -10.77
CA ALA A 43 -12.31 -1.39 -10.57
C ALA A 43 -11.85 -0.91 -9.18
N TYR A 44 -11.93 -1.78 -8.17
CA TYR A 44 -11.39 -1.50 -6.85
C TYR A 44 -9.86 -1.62 -6.88
N PRO A 45 -9.11 -0.58 -6.49
CA PRO A 45 -7.68 -0.50 -6.79
C PRO A 45 -6.81 -1.33 -5.84
N PHE A 46 -7.28 -1.59 -4.61
CA PHE A 46 -6.53 -2.24 -3.53
C PHE A 46 -6.77 -3.74 -3.48
N GLY A 47 -5.73 -4.48 -3.11
CA GLY A 47 -5.73 -5.94 -3.08
C GLY A 47 -4.34 -6.50 -3.27
N ALA A 48 -4.19 -7.77 -2.92
CA ALA A 48 -2.97 -8.51 -3.23
C ALA A 48 -3.03 -9.05 -4.66
N TYR A 49 -1.86 -9.20 -5.27
CA TYR A 49 -1.71 -9.84 -6.57
C TYR A 49 -0.43 -10.68 -6.60
N GLY A 50 -0.61 -12.00 -6.72
CA GLY A 50 0.45 -12.97 -6.97
C GLY A 50 0.25 -13.59 -8.35
N PRO A 51 1.23 -13.48 -9.27
CA PRO A 51 1.07 -14.00 -10.61
C PRO A 51 1.26 -15.51 -10.67
N GLY A 52 0.64 -16.14 -11.68
CA GLY A 52 0.72 -17.57 -11.93
C GLY A 52 0.24 -18.45 -10.78
N LYS A 53 0.67 -19.71 -10.78
CA LYS A 53 0.20 -20.73 -9.83
C LYS A 53 1.24 -20.98 -8.75
N GLY A 54 0.97 -20.48 -7.54
CA GLY A 54 1.78 -20.79 -6.35
C GLY A 54 3.16 -20.14 -6.34
N ALA A 55 3.35 -19.03 -7.07
CA ALA A 55 4.58 -18.26 -7.02
C ALA A 55 4.92 -17.84 -5.58
N PRO A 56 6.20 -17.90 -5.17
CA PRO A 56 6.60 -17.65 -3.79
C PRO A 56 6.41 -16.20 -3.34
N LYS A 57 6.34 -15.24 -4.26
CA LYS A 57 6.23 -13.80 -3.97
C LYS A 57 5.05 -13.17 -4.70
N GLN A 58 4.37 -12.24 -4.02
CA GLN A 58 3.33 -11.40 -4.60
C GLN A 58 3.96 -10.12 -5.16
N LEU A 59 3.40 -9.61 -6.26
CA LEU A 59 3.82 -8.34 -6.86
C LEU A 59 3.16 -7.13 -6.20
N ILE A 60 1.97 -7.34 -5.63
CA ILE A 60 1.26 -6.37 -4.80
C ILE A 60 0.90 -7.06 -3.50
N GLU A 61 1.34 -6.50 -2.38
CA GLU A 61 1.19 -7.06 -1.04
C GLU A 61 1.27 -5.97 0.03
N GLY A 62 1.03 -6.35 1.29
CA GLY A 62 1.27 -5.50 2.45
C GLY A 62 0.25 -4.37 2.60
N PRO A 63 0.66 -3.09 2.77
CA PRO A 63 -0.26 -1.98 3.07
C PRO A 63 -1.27 -1.66 1.94
N LEU A 64 -1.11 -2.30 0.78
CA LEU A 64 -1.99 -2.19 -0.37
C LEU A 64 -3.06 -3.28 -0.42
N GLU A 65 -2.98 -4.29 0.44
CA GLU A 65 -3.98 -5.35 0.60
C GLU A 65 -5.07 -4.88 1.58
N LEU A 66 -5.94 -3.99 1.11
CA LEU A 66 -7.02 -3.42 1.90
C LEU A 66 -8.35 -3.73 1.24
N SER A 67 -9.28 -4.35 1.97
CA SER A 67 -10.64 -4.54 1.49
C SER A 67 -11.46 -3.24 1.52
N PRO A 68 -12.50 -3.12 0.67
CA PRO A 68 -13.39 -1.95 0.70
C PRO A 68 -14.03 -1.75 2.08
N GLU A 69 -14.36 -2.84 2.76
CA GLU A 69 -14.97 -2.81 4.09
C GLU A 69 -13.99 -2.32 5.16
N GLU A 70 -12.70 -2.67 5.09
CA GLU A 70 -11.69 -2.13 6.00
C GLU A 70 -11.55 -0.62 5.85
N LEU A 71 -11.52 -0.11 4.62
CA LEU A 71 -11.48 1.33 4.37
C LEU A 71 -12.77 2.03 4.81
N ARG A 72 -13.93 1.39 4.62
CA ARG A 72 -15.21 1.93 5.09
C ARG A 72 -15.25 2.04 6.61
N VAL A 73 -14.76 1.02 7.33
CA VAL A 73 -14.64 1.04 8.80
C VAL A 73 -13.69 2.14 9.25
N GLN A 74 -12.54 2.29 8.59
CA GLN A 74 -11.58 3.36 8.87
C GLN A 74 -12.20 4.75 8.69
N ALA A 75 -12.96 4.96 7.62
CA ALA A 75 -13.64 6.22 7.34
C ALA A 75 -14.67 6.56 8.44
N TYR A 76 -15.43 5.58 8.93
CA TYR A 76 -16.36 5.82 10.05
C TYR A 76 -15.64 6.12 11.35
N LEU A 77 -14.56 5.41 11.65
CA LEU A 77 -13.75 5.68 12.83
C LEU A 77 -13.19 7.11 12.78
N ALA A 78 -12.57 7.48 11.66
CA ALA A 78 -12.03 8.82 11.43
C ALA A 78 -13.12 9.90 11.54
N ARG A 79 -14.32 9.65 11.00
CA ARG A 79 -15.46 10.57 11.17
C ARG A 79 -15.88 10.70 12.64
N SER A 80 -15.94 9.59 13.37
CA SER A 80 -16.35 9.59 14.79
C SER A 80 -15.34 10.30 15.71
N THR A 81 -14.07 10.32 15.33
CA THR A 81 -12.97 10.92 16.12
C THR A 81 -12.54 12.29 15.61
N GLY A 82 -13.19 12.83 14.58
CA GLY A 82 -12.83 14.11 13.97
C GLY A 82 -11.52 14.09 13.16
N ALA A 83 -11.05 12.90 12.78
CA ALA A 83 -9.81 12.66 12.04
C ALA A 83 -10.04 12.39 10.53
N LEU A 84 -11.20 12.78 9.97
CA LEU A 84 -11.53 12.55 8.56
C LEU A 84 -10.50 13.14 7.58
N PRO A 85 -9.97 14.37 7.78
CA PRO A 85 -8.95 14.92 6.87
C PRO A 85 -7.66 14.09 6.82
N GLN A 86 -7.26 13.47 7.93
CA GLN A 86 -6.08 12.62 8.01
C GLN A 86 -6.30 11.31 7.26
N PHE A 87 -7.49 10.72 7.38
CA PHE A 87 -7.88 9.54 6.60
C PHE A 87 -7.87 9.83 5.10
N GLU A 88 -8.43 10.95 4.66
CA GLU A 88 -8.44 11.35 3.24
C GLU A 88 -7.02 11.53 2.69
N ALA A 89 -6.14 12.19 3.44
CA ALA A 89 -4.73 12.36 3.06
C ALA A 89 -4.01 11.00 2.93
N GLN A 90 -4.26 10.07 3.86
CA GLN A 90 -3.68 8.75 3.80
C GLN A 90 -4.23 7.93 2.64
N TYR A 91 -5.53 7.98 2.39
CA TYR A 91 -6.15 7.28 1.27
C TYR A 91 -5.51 7.72 -0.06
N ALA A 92 -5.30 9.03 -0.25
CA ALA A 92 -4.61 9.55 -1.42
C ALA A 92 -3.15 9.03 -1.54
N GLN A 93 -2.43 8.90 -0.42
CA GLN A 93 -1.08 8.32 -0.42
C GLN A 93 -1.10 6.83 -0.82
N LEU A 94 -2.08 6.06 -0.34
CA LEU A 94 -2.25 4.65 -0.70
C LEU A 94 -2.57 4.51 -2.20
N GLU A 95 -3.42 5.36 -2.76
CA GLU A 95 -3.71 5.38 -4.20
C GLU A 95 -2.45 5.70 -5.02
N GLN A 96 -1.66 6.70 -4.61
CA GLN A 96 -0.40 7.03 -5.28
C GLN A 96 0.60 5.86 -5.22
N LEU A 97 0.73 5.22 -4.06
CA LEU A 97 1.59 4.06 -3.88
C LEU A 97 1.15 2.89 -4.78
N MET A 98 -0.15 2.62 -4.84
CA MET A 98 -0.74 1.60 -5.72
C MET A 98 -0.46 1.90 -7.19
N ASN A 99 -0.71 3.13 -7.63
CA ASN A 99 -0.48 3.53 -9.02
C ASN A 99 1.00 3.40 -9.40
N SER A 100 1.90 3.83 -8.51
CA SER A 100 3.35 3.66 -8.69
C SER A 100 3.75 2.18 -8.77
N LYS A 101 3.22 1.32 -7.90
CA LYS A 101 3.51 -0.12 -7.95
C LYS A 101 3.09 -0.74 -9.27
N VAL A 102 1.88 -0.43 -9.74
CA VAL A 102 1.38 -0.96 -11.02
C VAL A 102 2.18 -0.44 -12.20
N GLN A 103 2.52 0.86 -12.23
CA GLN A 103 3.36 1.41 -13.29
C GLN A 103 4.74 0.75 -13.32
N ASN A 104 5.34 0.47 -12.16
CA ASN A 104 6.62 -0.23 -12.09
C ASN A 104 6.54 -1.68 -12.61
N ILE A 105 5.46 -2.41 -12.31
CA ILE A 105 5.20 -3.76 -12.85
C ILE A 105 5.04 -3.71 -14.37
N LEU A 106 4.27 -2.75 -14.88
CA LEU A 106 4.04 -2.58 -16.32
C LEU A 106 5.31 -2.18 -17.07
N ALA A 107 6.13 -1.30 -16.49
CA ALA A 107 7.39 -0.86 -17.10
C ALA A 107 8.47 -1.96 -17.09
N ASN A 108 8.46 -2.85 -16.10
CA ASN A 108 9.51 -3.85 -15.88
C ASN A 108 8.92 -5.26 -15.71
N THR A 109 8.03 -5.69 -16.62
CA THR A 109 7.24 -6.91 -16.44
C THR A 109 8.09 -8.19 -16.40
N GLU A 110 9.21 -8.25 -17.14
CA GLU A 110 10.14 -9.38 -17.07
C GLU A 110 10.85 -9.46 -15.71
N ASP A 111 11.23 -8.33 -15.12
CA ASP A 111 11.82 -8.29 -13.78
C ASP A 111 10.78 -8.63 -12.71
N ALA A 112 9.53 -8.20 -12.90
CA ALA A 112 8.42 -8.63 -12.05
C ALA A 112 8.22 -10.14 -12.10
N LYS A 113 8.25 -10.76 -13.29
CA LYS A 113 8.22 -12.23 -13.45
C LYS A 113 9.36 -12.90 -12.67
N ARG A 114 10.58 -12.42 -12.84
CA ARG A 114 11.77 -12.96 -12.13
C ARG A 114 11.65 -12.81 -10.62
N TYR A 115 11.20 -11.66 -10.15
CA TYR A 115 10.96 -11.40 -8.73
C TYR A 115 9.91 -12.34 -8.17
N ALA A 116 8.78 -12.53 -8.86
CA ALA A 116 7.72 -13.42 -8.39
C ALA A 116 8.18 -14.90 -8.30
N ALA A 117 9.07 -15.34 -9.19
CA ALA A 117 9.65 -16.68 -9.18
C ALA A 117 10.76 -16.88 -8.14
N ASP A 118 11.28 -15.81 -7.56
CA ASP A 118 12.43 -15.87 -6.67
C ASP A 118 12.05 -16.47 -5.31
N GLU A 119 12.46 -17.72 -5.11
CA GLU A 119 12.28 -18.49 -3.88
C GLU A 119 13.18 -18.01 -2.73
N SER A 120 14.21 -17.19 -3.02
CA SER A 120 15.06 -16.66 -1.98
C SER A 120 14.24 -15.73 -1.08
N GLN A 121 14.18 -16.09 0.21
CA GLN A 121 13.44 -15.34 1.22
C GLN A 121 14.43 -14.79 2.23
N PRO A 122 15.25 -13.76 1.89
CA PRO A 122 16.25 -13.26 2.82
C PRO A 122 15.65 -12.74 4.12
N ASN A 123 14.39 -12.29 4.11
CA ASN A 123 13.61 -11.90 5.28
C ASN A 123 12.10 -11.94 4.98
N ARG A 124 11.47 -13.12 4.98
CA ARG A 124 10.01 -13.22 5.13
C ARG A 124 9.65 -12.92 6.58
N ASN A 125 9.86 -11.68 7.00
CA ASN A 125 9.38 -11.17 8.28
C ASN A 125 7.87 -10.94 8.17
N ASP A 126 7.16 -12.04 7.97
CA ASP A 126 5.77 -12.16 8.34
C ASP A 126 5.67 -11.72 9.81
N ASN A 127 4.87 -10.69 10.09
CA ASN A 127 4.60 -10.10 11.39
C ASN A 127 5.60 -9.06 11.95
N LEU A 128 5.75 -7.91 11.29
CA LEU A 128 5.66 -6.63 12.01
C LEU A 128 5.36 -5.48 11.04
N ILE A 129 4.08 -5.27 10.74
CA ILE A 129 3.61 -3.91 10.43
C ILE A 129 3.86 -3.11 11.72
N LYS A 130 5.04 -2.52 11.86
CA LYS A 130 5.16 -1.34 12.70
C LYS A 130 4.39 -0.28 11.92
N PRO A 131 3.22 0.20 12.38
CA PRO A 131 2.65 1.37 11.75
C PRO A 131 3.74 2.43 11.76
N ALA A 132 4.05 3.01 10.60
CA ALA A 132 4.78 4.25 10.60
C ALA A 132 3.98 5.20 11.53
N PRO A 133 4.64 5.94 12.44
CA PRO A 133 3.95 6.87 13.32
C PRO A 133 3.00 7.74 12.48
N GLY A 134 1.69 7.61 12.70
CA GLY A 134 0.66 8.30 11.93
C GLY A 134 -0.10 7.51 10.86
N THR A 135 0.13 6.19 10.70
CA THR A 135 -0.65 5.35 9.77
C THR A 135 -1.98 4.94 10.43
N TRP A 136 -3.11 5.40 9.88
CA TRP A 136 -4.45 4.91 10.23
C TRP A 136 -4.73 3.58 9.48
N PRO A 137 -5.58 2.66 9.97
CA PRO A 137 -6.28 2.70 11.25
C PRO A 137 -5.34 2.48 12.44
N LEU A 138 -5.74 3.01 13.59
CA LEU A 138 -5.43 2.35 14.86
C LEU A 138 -6.01 0.93 14.80
N ARG A 139 -5.15 -0.09 14.78
CA ARG A 139 -5.64 -1.46 15.02
C ARG A 139 -6.12 -1.54 16.46
N VAL A 140 -7.36 -2.00 16.67
CA VAL A 140 -7.89 -2.27 18.02
C VAL A 140 -6.93 -3.22 18.73
N GLY A 141 -6.38 -2.79 19.87
CA GLY A 141 -5.36 -3.50 20.63
C GLY A 141 -3.97 -2.84 20.63
N GLN A 142 -3.75 -1.79 19.83
CA GLN A 142 -2.47 -1.08 19.84
C GLN A 142 -2.45 0.03 20.89
N SER A 143 -2.01 -0.33 22.10
CA SER A 143 -1.65 0.64 23.14
C SER A 143 -0.50 1.51 22.64
N THR A 144 -0.75 2.81 22.43
CA THR A 144 0.33 3.77 22.27
C THR A 144 0.99 3.98 23.63
N SER A 145 1.94 3.14 24.00
CA SER A 145 2.94 3.50 25.00
C SER A 145 3.82 4.58 24.38
N ALA A 146 3.33 5.82 24.42
CA ALA A 146 4.14 6.99 24.17
C ALA A 146 5.21 7.02 25.27
N SER A 147 6.42 6.56 24.96
CA SER A 147 7.60 6.83 25.76
C SER A 147 7.82 8.34 25.73
N SER A 148 7.36 9.02 26.77
CA SER A 148 7.55 10.45 27.00
C SER A 148 9.05 10.73 27.20
N GLY A 149 9.75 10.94 26.10
CA GLY A 149 11.15 11.35 26.05
C GLY A 149 11.27 12.83 25.76
N GLY A 150 11.24 13.64 26.82
CA GLY A 150 12.06 14.85 26.91
C GLY A 150 11.55 16.13 26.24
N LEU A 151 10.78 16.91 26.99
CA LEU A 151 10.94 18.37 27.05
C LEU A 151 10.70 18.80 28.50
N ARG A 152 11.74 19.29 29.18
CA ARG A 152 11.61 19.88 30.51
C ARG A 152 11.01 21.28 30.36
N PRO A 153 9.88 21.63 30.99
CA PRO A 153 9.47 23.01 31.04
C PRO A 153 10.41 23.81 31.96
N VAL A 154 10.99 24.88 31.43
CA VAL A 154 11.65 25.94 32.22
C VAL A 154 10.63 26.48 33.21
N GLN A 155 10.90 26.28 34.49
CA GLN A 155 10.02 26.75 35.56
C GLN A 155 10.23 28.25 35.76
N VAL A 156 9.43 29.06 35.08
CA VAL A 156 9.34 30.50 35.35
C VAL A 156 8.58 30.68 36.67
N ARG A 157 9.34 30.98 37.72
CA ARG A 157 8.81 31.27 39.06
C ARG A 157 8.16 32.66 39.06
N VAL A 158 6.85 32.71 38.87
CA VAL A 158 6.07 33.94 39.11
C VAL A 158 5.97 34.16 40.62
N ARG A 159 6.60 35.23 41.12
CA ARG A 159 6.38 35.75 42.47
C ARG A 159 5.25 36.77 42.43
N HIS A 160 4.13 36.45 43.08
CA HIS A 160 3.23 37.47 43.65
C HIS A 160 3.60 37.58 45.15
N PRO A 161 3.59 38.78 45.76
CA PRO A 161 2.32 39.40 46.18
C PRO A 161 2.32 40.95 46.21
N GLY A 162 1.14 41.57 46.24
CA GLY A 162 1.05 43.00 46.57
C GLY A 162 -0.32 43.61 46.32
N LEU A 163 -1.09 43.79 47.39
CA LEU A 163 -2.38 44.48 47.46
C LEU A 163 -2.25 45.98 47.16
N ALA A 164 -3.23 46.56 46.47
CA ALA A 164 -3.88 47.84 46.85
C ALA A 164 -4.96 48.26 45.84
N SER A 165 -6.16 48.47 46.36
CA SER A 165 -7.28 49.21 45.75
C SER A 165 -6.91 50.65 45.37
N ALA A 166 -7.48 51.19 44.29
CA ALA A 166 -8.46 52.29 44.33
C ALA A 166 -8.69 52.97 42.95
N LEU A 167 -9.95 52.88 42.48
CA LEU A 167 -10.82 53.86 41.81
C LEU A 167 -10.45 54.60 40.49
N PRO A 168 -11.48 55.01 39.68
CA PRO A 168 -11.33 55.39 38.28
C PRO A 168 -11.49 56.90 37.96
N GLN A 169 -10.83 57.29 36.85
CA GLN A 169 -11.13 58.34 35.85
C GLN A 169 -11.42 59.81 36.26
N LEU A 170 -10.75 60.68 35.48
CA LEU A 170 -10.78 62.16 35.33
C LEU A 170 -9.93 62.98 36.30
#